data_AF-A0A0W7X1E4-F1
#
_entry.id   AF-A0A0W7X1E4-F1
#
_cell.length_a   1.000
_cell.length_b   1.000
_cell.length_c   1.000
_cell.angle_alpha   90.00
_cell.angle_beta   90.00
_cell.angle_gamma   90.00
#
_symmetry.space_group_name_H-M   'P 1'
#
loop_
_entity.id
_entity.type
_entity.pdbx_description
1 polymer ?
#
loop_
_entity_poly.entity_id
_entity_poly.type
_entity_poly.pdbx_seq_one_letter_code
_entity_poly.pdbx_strand_id
1 'polypeptide(L)' 'MHAAAPARHASGSPEAAPDAVDGYCAPGPSAPPPGAGGPPFAECVLCRKPTEYPESHKGITLCPVCEWQEAQRTACSG' A
#
# COMPACT_ATOMS: atom_id res chain seq x y z
N MET A 1 -33.67 38.83 0.12
CA MET A 1 -33.66 37.38 0.41
C MET A 1 -32.23 36.88 0.23
N HIS A 2 -31.33 37.27 1.15
CA HIS A 2 -29.92 36.89 1.07
C HIS A 2 -29.73 35.50 1.69
N ALA A 3 -29.23 34.55 0.89
CA ALA A 3 -28.83 33.24 1.37
C ALA A 3 -27.54 33.36 2.21
N ALA A 4 -27.57 32.85 3.43
CA ALA A 4 -26.40 32.71 4.27
C ALA A 4 -25.50 31.57 3.74
N ALA A 5 -24.19 31.80 3.67
CA ALA A 5 -23.20 30.78 3.31
C ALA A 5 -23.11 29.68 4.41
N PRO A 6 -22.87 28.40 4.07
CA PRO A 6 -22.70 27.37 5.08
C PRO A 6 -21.37 27.56 5.83
N ALA A 7 -21.45 27.47 7.15
CA ALA A 7 -20.30 27.44 8.02
C ALA A 7 -19.41 26.23 7.68
N ARG A 8 -18.17 26.53 7.32
CA ARG A 8 -17.05 25.60 7.22
C ARG A 8 -16.96 24.74 8.50
N HIS A 9 -17.04 23.41 8.36
CA HIS A 9 -16.84 22.48 9.48
C HIS A 9 -15.44 22.68 10.08
N ALA A 10 -15.39 23.14 11.33
CA ALA A 10 -14.17 23.22 12.10
C ALA A 10 -13.84 21.82 12.63
N SER A 11 -12.98 21.09 11.93
CA SER A 11 -12.38 19.84 12.43
C SER A 11 -11.31 20.17 13.47
N GLY A 12 -11.74 20.45 14.69
CA GLY A 12 -10.85 20.53 15.85
C GLY A 12 -11.23 19.45 16.85
N SER A 13 -10.38 18.44 17.01
CA SER A 13 -10.38 17.61 18.22
C SER A 13 -8.96 17.57 18.77
N PRO A 14 -8.67 18.27 19.88
CA PRO A 14 -7.45 18.07 20.64
C PRO A 14 -7.76 17.10 21.78
N GLU A 15 -7.83 15.80 21.49
CA GLU A 15 -7.86 14.79 22.55
C GLU A 15 -6.55 14.02 22.55
N ALA A 16 -5.88 14.09 23.69
CA ALA A 16 -4.52 13.64 23.95
C ALA A 16 -4.31 12.17 23.55
N ALA A 17 -3.19 11.88 22.91
CA ALA A 17 -2.70 10.53 22.75
C ALA A 17 -2.14 10.01 24.10
N PRO A 18 -2.70 8.96 24.72
CA PRO A 18 -1.93 8.16 25.66
C PRO A 18 -1.07 7.16 24.88
N ASP A 19 0.24 7.30 25.11
CA ASP A 19 1.31 6.31 24.97
C ASP A 19 1.44 5.62 23.61
N ALA A 20 2.46 6.07 22.86
CA ALA A 20 2.96 5.35 21.71
C ALA A 20 3.30 3.92 22.12
N VAL A 21 2.42 2.98 21.75
CA VAL A 21 2.70 1.55 21.80
C VAL A 21 3.88 1.27 20.87
N ASP A 22 5.06 1.28 21.48
CA ASP A 22 6.34 0.78 20.96
C ASP A 22 6.26 -0.75 20.77
N GLY A 23 5.32 -1.21 19.96
CA GLY A 23 5.00 -2.63 19.95
C GLY A 23 3.78 -3.08 19.16
N TYR A 24 3.13 -2.24 18.35
CA TYR A 24 2.12 -2.78 17.44
C TYR A 24 2.82 -3.44 16.25
N CYS A 25 2.93 -4.77 16.36
CA CYS A 25 3.60 -5.67 15.42
C CYS A 25 5.02 -5.22 15.03
N ALA A 26 5.84 -4.84 16.01
CA ALA A 26 7.26 -4.59 15.75
C ALA A 26 8.00 -5.93 15.56
N PRO A 27 8.50 -6.27 14.36
CA PRO A 27 9.42 -7.38 14.23
C PRO A 27 10.72 -7.03 14.97
N GLY A 28 11.26 -7.97 15.75
CA GLY A 28 12.55 -7.81 16.41
C GLY A 28 13.68 -7.56 15.39
N PRO A 29 14.80 -6.93 15.79
CA PRO A 29 15.89 -6.60 14.88
C PRO A 29 16.45 -7.88 14.25
N SER A 30 16.09 -8.12 12.99
CA SER A 30 16.57 -9.23 12.18
C SER A 30 17.54 -8.68 11.17
N ALA A 31 18.81 -9.08 11.28
CA ALA A 31 19.79 -8.79 10.25
C ALA A 31 19.35 -9.49 8.95
N PRO A 32 19.28 -8.78 7.80
CA PRO A 32 18.98 -9.41 6.53
C PRO A 32 20.07 -10.46 6.24
N PRO A 33 19.70 -11.65 5.72
CA PRO A 33 20.67 -12.69 5.43
C PRO A 33 21.73 -12.18 4.42
N PRO A 34 23.02 -12.47 4.64
CA PRO A 34 24.07 -12.11 3.69
C PRO A 34 23.81 -12.84 2.37
N GLY A 35 23.67 -12.09 1.28
CA GLY A 35 23.32 -12.64 -0.03
C GLY A 35 21.87 -12.40 -0.47
N ALA A 36 21.18 -11.38 0.04
CA ALA A 36 19.87 -10.92 -0.45
C ALA A 36 19.86 -10.42 -1.92
N GLY A 37 20.86 -10.80 -2.73
CA GLY A 37 20.79 -10.83 -4.18
C GLY A 37 20.01 -12.07 -4.61
N GLY A 38 18.72 -12.09 -4.27
CA GLY A 38 17.79 -13.06 -4.85
C GLY A 38 17.81 -13.00 -6.38
N PRO A 39 17.29 -14.01 -7.08
CA PRO A 39 17.13 -13.94 -8.52
C PRO A 39 16.39 -12.64 -8.88
N PRO A 40 16.68 -12.05 -10.06
CA PRO A 40 15.97 -10.87 -10.51
C PRO A 40 14.46 -11.09 -10.39
N PHE A 41 13.79 -10.12 -9.77
CA PHE A 41 12.34 -10.12 -9.69
C PHE A 41 11.76 -9.75 -11.05
N ALA A 42 10.69 -10.44 -11.45
CA ALA A 42 9.97 -10.09 -12.66
C ALA A 42 9.42 -8.67 -12.58
N GLU A 43 9.39 -7.96 -13.70
CA GLU A 43 8.80 -6.62 -13.78
C GLU A 43 7.28 -6.69 -13.97
N CYS A 44 6.54 -5.84 -13.24
CA CYS A 44 5.10 -5.70 -13.40
C CYS A 44 4.74 -5.24 -14.82
N VAL A 45 3.76 -5.89 -15.46
CA VAL A 45 3.46 -5.59 -16.86
C VAL A 45 2.85 -4.19 -17.11
N LEU A 46 2.35 -3.55 -16.06
CA LEU A 46 1.69 -2.24 -16.12
C LEU A 46 2.63 -1.10 -15.74
N CYS A 47 3.37 -1.25 -14.64
CA CYS A 47 4.15 -0.15 -14.06
C CYS A 47 5.68 -0.34 -14.11
N ARG A 48 6.17 -1.46 -14.66
CA ARG A 48 7.61 -1.79 -14.81
C ARG A 48 8.40 -1.82 -13.50
N LYS A 49 7.74 -1.80 -12.34
CA LYS A 49 8.42 -1.98 -11.05
C LYS A 49 8.69 -3.46 -10.80
N PRO A 50 9.76 -3.81 -10.06
CA PRO A 50 10.00 -5.18 -9.64
C PRO A 50 8.82 -5.67 -8.79
N THR A 51 8.45 -6.93 -9.00
CA THR A 51 7.40 -7.62 -8.23
C THR A 51 8.00 -8.45 -7.10
N GLU A 52 7.17 -9.18 -6.36
CA GLU A 52 7.64 -10.21 -5.41
C GLU A 52 7.96 -11.55 -6.08
N TYR A 53 7.59 -11.71 -7.36
CA TYR A 53 7.73 -12.95 -8.10
C TYR A 53 9.10 -13.03 -8.81
N PRO A 54 9.73 -14.21 -8.87
CA PRO A 54 10.97 -14.39 -9.62
C PRO A 54 10.73 -14.26 -11.13
N GLU A 55 11.75 -13.90 -11.90
CA GLU A 55 11.69 -13.87 -13.38
C GLU A 55 11.20 -15.18 -14.04
N SER A 56 11.35 -16.32 -13.36
CA SER A 56 10.86 -17.61 -13.83
C SER A 56 9.32 -17.76 -13.76
N HIS A 57 8.61 -16.84 -13.09
CA HIS A 57 7.16 -16.84 -12.98
C HIS A 57 6.51 -16.75 -14.36
N LYS A 58 5.52 -17.60 -14.64
CA LYS A 58 4.88 -17.71 -15.95
C LYS A 58 3.57 -16.91 -15.98
N GLY A 59 3.23 -16.35 -17.13
CA GLY A 59 1.97 -15.64 -17.35
C GLY A 59 2.08 -14.13 -17.17
N ILE A 60 0.93 -13.47 -16.97
CA ILE A 60 0.88 -12.02 -16.71
C ILE A 60 1.29 -11.78 -15.26
N THR A 61 2.43 -11.11 -15.07
CA THR A 61 2.94 -10.77 -13.74
C THR A 61 2.54 -9.34 -13.38
N LEU A 62 1.73 -9.18 -12.33
CA LEU A 62 1.38 -7.90 -11.73
C LEU A 62 2.05 -7.74 -10.38
N CYS A 63 2.40 -6.51 -10.00
CA CYS A 63 2.78 -6.24 -8.62
C CYS A 63 1.53 -6.19 -7.72
N PRO A 64 1.66 -6.41 -6.40
CA PRO A 64 0.53 -6.47 -5.47
C PRO A 64 -0.41 -5.26 -5.52
N VAL A 65 0.17 -4.07 -5.75
CA VAL A 65 -0.61 -2.83 -5.92
C VAL A 65 -1.47 -2.88 -7.18
N CYS A 66 -0.89 -3.25 -8.31
CA CYS A 66 -1.61 -3.32 -9.58
C CYS A 66 -2.67 -4.42 -9.58
N GLU A 67 -2.40 -5.56 -8.94
CA GLU A 67 -3.37 -6.65 -8.82
C GLU A 67 -4.63 -6.21 -8.06
N TRP A 68 -4.45 -5.52 -6.92
CA TRP A 68 -5.59 -4.98 -6.17
C TRP A 68 -6.39 -3.92 -6.97
N GLN A 69 -5.70 -3.07 -7.73
CA GLN A 69 -6.38 -2.07 -8.55
C GLN A 69 -7.23 -2.69 -9.67
N GLU A 70 -6.72 -3.73 -10.33
CA GLU A 70 -7.45 -4.46 -11.36
C GLU A 70 -8.69 -5.19 -10.79
N ALA A 71 -8.54 -5.77 -9.58
CA ALA A 71 -9.65 -6.38 -8.86
C ALA A 71 -10.72 -5.33 -8.48
N GLN A 72 -10.31 -4.18 -7.94
CA GLN A 72 -11.22 -3.09 -7.59
C GLN A 72 -11.99 -2.57 -8.81
N ARG A 73 -11.31 -2.37 -9.94
CA ARG A 73 -11.95 -1.92 -11.18
C ARG A 73 -13.03 -2.90 -11.61
N THR A 74 -12.73 -4.19 -11.61
CA THR A 74 -13.69 -5.24 -11.99
C THR A 74 -14.87 -5.31 -11.01
N ALA A 75 -14.62 -5.15 -9.72
CA ALA A 75 -15.66 -5.18 -8.69
C ALA A 75 -16.66 -4.02 -8.78
N CYS A 76 -16.27 -2.87 -9.35
CA CYS A 76 -17.09 -1.66 -9.39
C CYS A 76 -17.55 -1.23 -10.80
N SER A 77 -17.32 -2.05 -11.83
CA SER A 77 -17.70 -1.74 -13.23
C SER A 77 -19.03 -2.38 -13.66
N GLY A 78 -19.96 -2.56 -12.70
CA GLY A 78 -21.29 -3.15 -12.92
C GLY A 78 -22.25 -2.24 -13.67
#